data_AF-A0A6C0ARP4-F1
#
_entry.id   AF-A0A6C0ARP4-F1
#
_cell.length_a   1.000
_cell.length_b   1.000
_cell.length_c   1.000
_cell.angle_alpha   90.00
_cell.angle_beta   90.00
_cell.angle_gamma   90.00
#
_symmetry.space_group_name_H-M   'P 1'
#
loop_
_entity.id
_entity.type
_entity.pdbx_description
1 polymer ?
#
loop_
_entity_poly.entity_id
_entity_poly.type
_entity_poly.pdbx_seq_one_letter_code
_entity_poly.pdbx_strand_id
1 'polypeptide(L)'
;MRILGLFLSFFAITKSQYFFEFNNDDIPSNQCIQFTVTSGTGCDWMCNYCASQLGTNNYYFTDGVCSYQEGQGCVGNPIAGKQYTCCSTTF
;
A
#
# COMPACT_ATOMS: atom_id res chain seq x y z
N MET A 1 -25.40 59.26 25.98
CA MET A 1 -24.15 58.56 25.63
C MET A 1 -24.39 57.07 25.79
N ARG A 2 -24.29 56.32 24.68
CA ARG A 2 -24.50 54.87 24.58
C ARG A 2 -23.26 54.18 25.15
N ILE A 3 -23.39 53.48 26.27
CA ILE A 3 -22.29 52.72 26.87
C ILE A 3 -22.22 51.37 26.16
N LEU A 4 -21.17 51.27 25.34
CA LEU A 4 -20.25 50.15 25.24
C LEU A 4 -20.89 48.76 25.06
N GLY A 5 -20.95 48.33 23.80
CA GLY A 5 -21.25 46.97 23.40
C GLY A 5 -20.21 46.00 23.96
N LEU A 6 -20.68 45.14 24.86
CA LEU A 6 -19.94 43.97 25.32
C LEU A 6 -20.21 42.84 24.33
N PHE A 7 -19.14 42.45 23.65
CA PHE A 7 -19.03 41.23 22.87
C PHE A 7 -19.64 40.04 23.61
N LEU A 8 -20.26 39.13 22.86
CA LEU A 8 -19.86 37.72 22.79
C LEU A 8 -20.79 36.99 21.81
N SER A 9 -20.36 37.04 20.55
CA SER A 9 -20.40 35.97 19.55
C SER A 9 -21.17 34.70 19.94
N PHE A 10 -22.40 34.59 19.44
CA PHE A 10 -23.08 33.30 19.32
C PHE A 10 -22.58 32.59 18.06
N PHE A 11 -21.74 31.60 18.32
CA PHE A 11 -21.36 30.46 17.48
C PHE A 11 -22.07 30.37 16.14
N ALA A 12 -21.36 30.76 15.08
CA ALA A 12 -21.61 30.22 13.75
C ALA A 12 -21.41 28.70 13.86
N ILE A 13 -22.50 27.95 13.83
CA ILE A 13 -22.46 26.50 13.63
C ILE A 13 -21.98 26.31 12.19
N THR A 14 -20.65 26.22 12.04
CA THR A 14 -20.05 25.76 10.81
C THR A 14 -20.58 24.36 10.57
N LYS A 15 -21.17 24.15 9.39
CA LYS A 15 -21.47 22.81 8.91
C LYS A 15 -20.13 22.08 8.83
N SER A 16 -19.81 21.33 9.88
CA SER A 16 -18.81 20.26 9.84
C SER A 16 -19.39 19.17 8.98
N GLN A 17 -19.28 19.34 7.66
CA GLN A 17 -19.39 18.23 6.74
C GLN A 17 -18.04 17.55 6.86
N TYR A 18 -18.00 16.57 7.76
CA TYR A 18 -16.94 15.59 7.86
C TYR A 18 -16.62 15.12 6.44
N PHE A 19 -15.55 15.64 5.86
CA PHE A 19 -14.80 14.86 4.89
C PHE A 19 -14.33 13.66 5.70
N PHE A 20 -15.02 12.54 5.56
CA PHE A 20 -14.31 11.29 5.64
C PHE A 20 -13.33 11.33 4.47
N GLU A 21 -12.12 11.85 4.72
CA GLU A 21 -10.97 11.28 4.05
C GLU A 21 -11.09 9.79 4.32
N PHE A 22 -11.37 9.02 3.27
CA PHE A 22 -11.01 7.61 3.26
C PHE A 22 -9.48 7.58 3.37
N ASN A 23 -8.96 7.87 4.56
CA ASN A 23 -7.69 7.31 4.98
C ASN A 23 -7.95 5.81 4.93
N ASN A 24 -7.29 5.17 3.97
CA ASN A 24 -7.38 3.76 3.67
C ASN A 24 -6.73 2.94 4.82
N ASP A 25 -7.16 3.20 6.06
CA ASP A 25 -6.41 2.80 7.27
C ASP A 25 -7.04 1.61 8.01
N ASP A 26 -8.21 1.12 7.58
CA ASP A 26 -8.86 -0.05 8.21
C ASP A 26 -9.53 -0.98 7.19
N ILE A 27 -8.88 -1.17 6.04
CA ILE A 27 -8.88 -2.45 5.35
C ILE A 27 -7.47 -2.99 5.59
N PRO A 28 -7.25 -4.28 5.87
CA PRO A 28 -5.97 -4.90 5.58
C PRO A 28 -5.74 -4.70 4.08
N SER A 29 -5.25 -3.54 3.70
CA SER A 29 -5.01 -3.19 2.33
C SER A 29 -3.95 -4.18 1.91
N ASN A 30 -4.30 -5.08 0.99
CA ASN A 30 -3.30 -5.86 0.30
C ASN A 30 -2.38 -4.82 -0.34
N GLN A 31 -1.31 -4.48 0.37
CA GLN A 31 -0.34 -3.50 -0.07
C GLN A 31 0.25 -4.09 -1.33
N CYS A 32 -0.15 -3.57 -2.48
CA CYS A 32 0.28 -4.05 -3.78
C CYS A 32 1.28 -3.06 -4.32
N ILE A 33 2.45 -3.56 -4.71
CA ILE A 33 3.47 -2.77 -5.37
C ILE A 33 3.70 -3.28 -6.79
N GLN A 34 3.99 -2.34 -7.67
CA GLN A 34 4.33 -2.62 -9.06
C GLN A 34 5.78 -2.27 -9.31
N PHE A 35 6.49 -3.13 -10.01
CA PHE A 35 7.90 -2.92 -10.34
C PHE A 35 8.24 -3.59 -11.66
N THR A 36 9.28 -3.08 -12.31
CA THR A 36 9.79 -3.62 -13.57
C THR A 36 11.08 -4.37 -13.31
N VAL A 37 11.16 -5.58 -13.85
CA VAL A 37 12.31 -6.47 -13.65
C VAL A 37 13.30 -6.21 -14.78
N THR A 38 14.58 -5.96 -14.47
CA THR A 38 15.62 -5.75 -15.50
C THR A 38 16.37 -7.06 -15.80
N SER A 39 17.14 -7.11 -16.89
CA SER A 39 17.95 -8.27 -17.23
C SER A 39 18.98 -8.56 -16.12
N GLY A 40 19.03 -9.81 -15.67
CA GLY A 40 19.85 -10.25 -14.54
C GLY A 40 19.11 -10.37 -13.21
N THR A 41 17.80 -10.09 -13.22
CA THR A 41 16.96 -10.10 -12.03
C THR A 41 16.02 -11.31 -12.05
N GLY A 42 16.21 -12.26 -11.12
CA GLY A 42 15.44 -13.51 -11.03
C GLY A 42 14.31 -13.48 -10.01
N CYS A 43 13.58 -14.60 -9.87
CA CYS A 43 12.52 -14.71 -8.86
C CYS A 43 13.03 -14.50 -7.43
N ASP A 44 14.24 -14.95 -7.10
CA ASP A 44 14.83 -14.68 -5.78
C ASP A 44 14.92 -13.19 -5.47
N TRP A 45 15.31 -12.37 -6.46
CA TRP A 45 15.32 -10.92 -6.28
C TRP A 45 13.90 -10.38 -6.14
N MET A 46 12.96 -10.80 -6.98
CA MET A 46 11.57 -10.33 -6.92
C MET A 46 10.95 -10.62 -5.55
N CYS A 47 11.24 -11.79 -5.00
CA CYS A 47 10.73 -12.24 -3.72
C CYS A 47 11.32 -11.45 -2.55
N ASN A 48 12.63 -11.22 -2.56
CA ASN A 48 13.28 -10.34 -1.58
C ASN A 48 12.78 -8.89 -1.70
N TYR A 49 12.59 -8.40 -2.92
CA TYR A 49 12.07 -7.07 -3.17
C TYR A 49 10.65 -6.92 -2.61
N CYS A 50 9.75 -7.85 -2.93
CA CYS A 50 8.39 -7.86 -2.40
C CYS A 50 8.37 -7.96 -0.87
N ALA A 51 9.16 -8.88 -0.29
CA ALA A 51 9.24 -9.00 1.15
C ALA A 51 9.71 -7.70 1.84
N SER A 52 10.71 -7.03 1.25
CA SER A 52 11.26 -5.79 1.79
C SER A 52 10.33 -4.60 1.62
N GLN A 53 9.63 -4.48 0.48
CA GLN A 53 8.74 -3.35 0.22
C GLN A 53 7.44 -3.45 1.00
N LEU A 54 6.95 -4.68 1.20
CA LEU A 54 5.71 -4.95 1.92
C LEU A 54 5.91 -5.17 3.42
N GLY A 55 7.16 -5.38 3.85
CA GLY A 55 7.50 -5.65 5.25
C GLY A 55 6.97 -7.01 5.76
N THR A 56 6.64 -7.94 4.86
CA THR A 56 6.07 -9.24 5.18
C THR A 56 6.56 -10.31 4.23
N ASN A 57 6.69 -11.55 4.71
CA ASN A 57 6.93 -12.72 3.86
C ASN A 57 5.62 -13.34 3.35
N ASN A 58 4.47 -12.85 3.82
CA ASN A 58 3.15 -13.26 3.35
C ASN A 58 2.72 -12.37 2.18
N TYR A 59 3.23 -12.66 0.99
CA TYR A 59 2.85 -11.99 -0.24
C TYR A 59 2.63 -12.98 -1.37
N TYR A 60 1.93 -12.52 -2.41
CA TYR A 60 1.69 -13.30 -3.62
C TYR A 60 1.95 -12.45 -4.86
N PHE A 61 2.35 -13.10 -5.95
CA PHE A 61 2.45 -12.49 -7.26
C PHE A 61 1.15 -12.69 -8.03
N THR A 62 0.59 -11.63 -8.61
CA THR A 62 -0.64 -11.71 -9.41
C THR A 62 -0.44 -12.45 -10.72
N ASP A 63 0.77 -12.39 -11.27
CA ASP A 63 1.11 -12.97 -12.57
C ASP A 63 1.45 -14.47 -12.52
N GLY A 64 1.63 -15.04 -11.31
CA GLY A 64 2.03 -16.45 -11.15
C GLY A 64 3.41 -16.81 -11.72
N VAL A 65 4.23 -15.82 -12.08
CA VAL A 65 5.54 -16.03 -12.73
C VAL A 65 6.61 -16.45 -11.74
N CYS A 66 6.50 -15.98 -10.51
CA CYS A 66 7.34 -16.39 -9.38
C CYS A 66 6.44 -16.89 -8.26
N SER A 67 6.85 -17.97 -7.60
CA SER A 67 6.17 -18.49 -6.43
C SER A 67 7.21 -18.86 -5.38
N TYR A 68 6.98 -18.44 -4.14
CA TYR A 68 7.83 -18.84 -3.03
C TYR A 68 7.50 -20.29 -2.64
N GLN A 69 8.50 -21.16 -2.70
CA GLN A 69 8.42 -22.55 -2.27
C GLN A 69 9.31 -22.74 -1.05
N GLU A 70 8.68 -23.15 0.06
CA GLU A 70 9.40 -23.40 1.32
C GLU A 70 10.50 -24.44 1.10
N GLY A 71 11.74 -24.12 1.50
CA GLY A 71 12.92 -24.98 1.33
C GLY A 71 13.60 -24.91 -0.05
N GLN A 72 12.97 -24.33 -1.08
CA GLN A 72 13.58 -24.14 -2.41
C GLN A 72 13.82 -22.66 -2.75
N GLY A 73 13.22 -21.74 -2.00
CA GLY A 73 13.29 -20.31 -2.30
C GLY A 73 12.27 -19.92 -3.36
N CYS A 74 12.55 -18.88 -4.12
CA CYS A 74 11.60 -18.38 -5.10
C CYS A 74 11.84 -18.95 -6.49
N VAL A 75 10.87 -19.73 -6.95
CA VAL A 75 10.98 -20.51 -8.18
C VAL A 75 10.14 -19.86 -9.28
N GLY A 76 10.71 -19.78 -10.47
CA GLY A 76 10.06 -19.24 -11.66
C GLY A 76 11.05 -18.58 -12.61
N ASN A 77 10.55 -17.97 -13.68
CA ASN A 77 11.38 -17.30 -14.67
C ASN A 77 10.72 -15.98 -15.15
N PRO A 78 11.07 -14.85 -14.53
CA PRO A 78 10.54 -13.56 -14.92
C PRO A 78 11.20 -13.05 -16.20
N ILE A 79 10.41 -12.33 -16.98
CA ILE A 79 10.82 -11.75 -18.26
C ILE A 79 11.30 -10.33 -17.98
N ALA A 80 12.54 -10.05 -18.37
CA ALA A 80 13.10 -8.71 -18.27
C ALA A 80 12.29 -7.71 -19.10
N GLY A 81 12.09 -6.51 -18.57
CA GLY A 81 11.29 -5.44 -19.16
C GLY A 81 9.79 -5.57 -18.92
N LYS A 82 9.31 -6.65 -18.28
CA LYS A 82 7.90 -6.78 -17.88
C LYS A 82 7.68 -6.12 -16.52
N GLN A 83 6.52 -5.48 -16.37
CA GLN A 83 6.01 -5.03 -15.09
C GLN A 83 5.34 -6.21 -14.37
N TYR A 84 5.62 -6.33 -13.08
CA TYR A 84 5.03 -7.33 -12.19
C TYR A 84 4.38 -6.65 -11.01
N THR A 85 3.37 -7.31 -10.44
CA THR A 85 2.72 -6.87 -9.21
C THR A 85 2.85 -7.96 -8.15
N CYS A 86 3.23 -7.56 -6.94
CA CYS A 86 3.09 -8.39 -5.76
C CYS A 86 2.30 -7.67 -4.68
N CYS A 87 1.52 -8.44 -3.94
CA CYS A 87 0.58 -7.93 -2.95
C CYS A 87 0.80 -8.65 -1.63
N SER A 88 0.75 -7.90 -0.52
CA SER A 88 0.69 -8.48 0.83
C SER A 88 -0.63 -9.22 0.99
N THR A 89 -0.59 -10.43 1.54
CA THR A 89 -1.77 -11.13 2.06
C THR A 89 -1.84 -10.81 3.54
N THR A 90 -2.44 -9.68 3.87
CA THR A 90 -2.62 -9.26 5.26
C THR A 90 -3.87 -9.98 5.78
N PHE A 91 -3.70 -10.92 6.70
CA PHE A 91 -4.80 -11.64 7.37
C PHE A 91 -5.26 -10.88 8.61
#